data_AF-A0A2K3KM81-F1
#
_entry.id   AF-A0A2K3KM81-F1
#
_cell.length_a   1.000
_cell.length_b   1.000
_cell.length_c   1.000
_cell.angle_alpha   90.00
_cell.angle_beta   90.00
_cell.angle_gamma   90.00
#
_symmetry.space_group_name_H-M   'P 1'
#
loop_
_entity.id
_entity.type
_entity.pdbx_description
1 polymer ?
#
loop_
_entity_poly.entity_id
_entity_poly.type
_entity_poly.pdbx_seq_one_letter_code
_entity_poly.pdbx_strand_id
1 'polypeptide(L)'
;MAENSTFLPTSVPKFDGYYEHWSMLMENLIRSKELWSLIETGITVAPPNATAEQLKVANESKLQDLKVKNYLFQSIDRTILETMLVRDTAKNIWDAMKLRYQGSTKVKRAQLQALRREFELLEMKE
;
A
#
# COMPACT_ATOMS: atom_id res chain seq x y z
N MET A 1 22.31 29.35 10.66
CA MET A 1 20.84 29.26 10.79
C MET A 1 20.42 28.09 9.94
N ALA A 2 19.97 26.99 10.54
CA ALA A 2 19.59 25.79 9.79
C ALA A 2 18.28 26.08 9.06
N GLU A 3 18.28 25.91 7.73
CA GLU A 3 17.10 26.09 6.91
C GLU A 3 16.02 25.11 7.36
N ASN A 4 14.91 25.67 7.83
CA ASN A 4 13.73 24.93 8.21
C ASN A 4 13.09 24.39 6.93
N SER A 5 13.61 23.25 6.45
CA SER A 5 13.04 22.48 5.35
C SER A 5 11.62 22.14 5.77
N THR A 6 10.67 22.93 5.29
CA THR A 6 9.24 22.71 5.52
C THR A 6 8.88 21.52 4.65
N PHE A 7 9.10 20.31 5.17
CA PHE A 7 8.64 19.09 4.54
C PHE A 7 7.12 19.20 4.41
N LEU A 8 6.65 19.39 3.18
CA LEU A 8 5.22 19.30 2.88
C LEU A 8 4.71 17.97 3.45
N PRO A 9 3.49 17.94 4.04
CA PRO A 9 2.90 16.70 4.51
C PRO A 9 2.95 15.68 3.38
N THR A 10 3.56 14.52 3.63
CA THR A 10 3.57 13.40 2.68
C THR A 10 2.12 12.97 2.45
N SER A 11 1.56 13.36 1.30
CA SER A 11 0.20 13.01 0.92
C SER A 11 0.09 11.50 0.77
N VAL A 12 -1.01 10.93 1.25
CA VAL A 12 -1.29 9.50 1.09
C VAL A 12 -1.54 9.23 -0.40
N PRO A 13 -0.74 8.39 -1.08
CA PRO A 13 -0.93 8.15 -2.50
C PRO A 13 -2.28 7.48 -2.70
N LYS A 14 -3.02 7.87 -3.74
CA LYS A 14 -4.31 7.26 -4.09
C LYS A 14 -4.09 6.13 -5.07
N PHE A 15 -4.82 5.03 -4.90
CA PHE A 15 -4.78 3.93 -5.85
C PHE A 15 -5.63 4.25 -7.08
N ASP A 16 -5.00 4.29 -8.25
CA ASP A 16 -5.61 4.62 -9.55
C ASP A 16 -5.67 3.42 -10.50
N GLY A 17 -5.27 2.23 -10.02
CA GLY A 17 -5.19 1.01 -10.81
C GLY A 17 -3.77 0.62 -11.23
N TYR A 18 -2.77 1.50 -11.06
CA TYR A 18 -1.37 1.19 -11.35
C TYR A 18 -0.66 0.67 -10.10
N TYR A 19 -0.81 -0.64 -9.83
CA TYR A 19 -0.31 -1.26 -8.61
C TYR A 19 1.17 -1.02 -8.34
N GLU A 20 2.07 -1.25 -9.31
CA GLU A 20 3.53 -1.14 -9.08
C GLU A 20 3.95 0.28 -8.68
N HIS A 21 3.33 1.30 -9.29
CA HIS A 21 3.59 2.69 -8.96
C HIS A 21 3.03 3.03 -7.57
N TRP A 22 1.77 2.65 -7.33
CA TRP A 22 1.11 2.85 -6.04
C TRP A 22 1.85 2.17 -4.88
N SER A 23 2.25 0.90 -5.04
CA SER A 23 2.92 0.13 -4.01
C SER A 23 4.27 0.74 -3.67
N MET A 24 5.01 1.24 -4.66
CA MET A 24 6.28 1.94 -4.44
C MET A 24 6.10 3.19 -3.58
N LEU A 25 5.10 4.03 -3.89
CA LEU A 25 4.82 5.25 -3.13
C LEU A 25 4.32 4.94 -1.72
N MET A 26 3.39 3.99 -1.59
CA MET A 26 2.81 3.61 -0.31
C MET A 26 3.82 2.92 0.60
N GLU A 27 4.66 2.04 0.06
CA GLU A 27 5.76 1.42 0.78
C GLU A 27 6.73 2.48 1.33
N ASN A 28 7.12 3.45 0.49
CA ASN A 28 7.98 4.55 0.93
C ASN A 28 7.34 5.38 2.05
N LEU A 29 6.04 5.70 1.94
CA LEU A 29 5.30 6.39 2.98
C LEU A 29 5.35 5.61 4.31
N ILE A 30 5.02 4.31 4.29
CA ILE A 30 4.97 3.48 5.50
C ILE A 30 6.37 3.29 6.10
N ARG A 31 7.39 3.11 5.27
CA ARG A 31 8.80 3.01 5.71
C ARG A 31 9.29 4.31 6.32
N SER A 32 8.92 5.48 5.77
CA SER A 32 9.26 6.79 6.35
C SER A 32 8.67 7.02 7.75
N LYS A 33 7.68 6.21 8.16
CA LYS A 33 7.08 6.22 9.50
C LYS A 33 7.56 5.07 10.39
N GLU A 34 8.50 4.26 9.91
CA GLU A 34 9.03 3.07 10.63
C GLU A 34 7.97 1.99 10.91
N LEU A 35 6.91 1.93 10.09
CA LEU A 35 5.76 1.04 10.31
C LEU A 35 5.72 -0.18 9.37
N TRP A 36 6.75 -0.36 8.53
CA TRP A 36 6.74 -1.39 7.48
C TRP A 36 6.68 -2.82 8.01
N SER A 37 7.23 -3.09 9.19
CA SER A 37 7.16 -4.40 9.84
C SER A 37 5.73 -4.91 9.98
N LEU A 38 4.75 -4.02 10.17
CA LEU A 38 3.33 -4.40 10.26
C LEU A 38 2.76 -4.96 8.95
N ILE A 39 3.35 -4.62 7.80
CA ILE A 39 2.98 -5.18 6.50
C ILE A 39 3.74 -6.48 6.23
N GLU A 40 5.03 -6.51 6.58
CA GLU A 40 5.91 -7.65 6.31
C GLU A 40 5.65 -8.81 7.27
N THR A 41 5.74 -8.56 8.58
CA THR A 41 5.62 -9.57 9.63
C THR A 41 4.22 -9.63 10.24
N GLY A 42 3.47 -8.52 10.22
CA GLY A 42 2.15 -8.42 10.84
C GLY A 42 2.18 -7.90 12.28
N ILE A 43 1.05 -8.01 12.96
CA ILE A 43 0.90 -7.54 14.35
C ILE A 43 1.49 -8.51 15.36
N THR A 44 2.06 -7.96 16.44
CA THR A 44 2.48 -8.75 17.59
C THR A 44 1.26 -9.15 18.41
N VAL A 45 1.07 -10.46 18.61
CA VAL A 45 -0.02 -11.00 19.43
C VAL A 45 0.55 -11.49 20.76
N ALA A 46 -0.09 -11.06 21.85
CA ALA A 46 0.29 -11.51 23.19
C ALA A 46 -0.02 -13.01 23.36
N PRO A 47 0.90 -13.80 23.93
CA PRO A 47 0.62 -15.20 24.25
C PRO A 47 -0.46 -15.33 25.36
N PRO A 48 -1.08 -16.51 25.53
CA PRO A 48 -2.15 -16.71 26.51
C PRO A 48 -1.77 -16.37 27.96
N ASN A 49 -0.49 -16.55 28.33
CA ASN A 49 0.07 -16.26 29.65
C ASN A 49 1.02 -15.04 29.60
N ALA A 50 0.64 -14.01 28.85
CA ALA A 50 1.49 -12.84 28.63
C ALA A 50 1.80 -12.09 29.94
N THR A 51 3.05 -11.67 30.09
CA THR A 51 3.42 -10.70 31.14
C THR A 51 2.82 -9.33 30.82
N ALA A 52 2.80 -8.42 31.80
CA ALA A 52 2.33 -7.06 31.61
C ALA A 52 3.11 -6.34 30.49
N GLU A 53 4.41 -6.58 30.38
CA GLU A 53 5.26 -6.02 29.33
C GLU A 53 4.89 -6.57 27.94
N GLN A 54 4.66 -7.87 27.83
CA GLN A 54 4.24 -8.50 26.56
C GLN A 54 2.87 -8.01 26.10
N LEU A 55 1.94 -7.82 27.04
CA LEU A 55 0.62 -7.27 26.75
C LEU A 55 0.72 -5.82 26.25
N LYS A 56 1.59 -5.03 26.87
CA LYS A 56 1.86 -3.64 26.46
C LYS A 56 2.39 -3.59 25.02
N VAL A 57 3.38 -4.41 24.68
CA VAL A 57 3.94 -4.49 23.32
C VAL A 57 2.87 -4.90 22.29
N ALA A 58 2.03 -5.88 22.61
CA ALA A 58 0.95 -6.29 21.69
C ALA A 58 -0.09 -5.18 21.47
N ASN A 59 -0.43 -4.43 22.51
CA ASN A 59 -1.35 -3.30 22.41
C ASN A 59 -0.74 -2.13 21.61
N GLU A 60 0.54 -1.84 21.81
CA GLU A 60 1.28 -0.85 21.01
C GLU A 60 1.33 -1.25 19.53
N SER A 61 1.61 -2.54 19.23
CA SER A 61 1.60 -3.07 17.87
C SER A 61 0.22 -2.94 17.21
N LYS A 62 -0.87 -3.24 17.92
CA LYS A 62 -2.25 -3.03 17.44
C LYS A 62 -2.53 -1.56 17.15
N LEU A 63 -2.07 -0.65 18.00
CA LEU A 63 -2.26 0.78 17.78
C LEU A 63 -1.50 1.28 16.53
N GLN A 64 -0.28 0.78 16.33
CA GLN A 64 0.50 1.08 15.14
C GLN A 64 -0.14 0.48 13.87
N ASP A 65 -0.69 -0.74 13.94
CA ASP A 65 -1.45 -1.35 12.85
C ASP A 65 -2.63 -0.49 12.41
N LEU A 66 -3.40 0.05 13.37
CA LEU A 66 -4.48 1.00 13.06
C LEU A 66 -4.00 2.24 12.29
N LYS A 67 -2.79 2.74 12.58
CA LYS A 67 -2.21 3.87 11.82
C LYS A 67 -1.93 3.48 10.38
N VAL A 68 -1.35 2.30 10.14
CA VAL A 68 -1.08 1.82 8.78
C VAL A 68 -2.39 1.55 8.03
N LYS A 69 -3.38 0.95 8.70
CA LYS A 69 -4.72 0.76 8.13
C LYS A 69 -5.34 2.08 7.70
N ASN A 70 -5.20 3.13 8.50
CA ASN A 70 -5.70 4.46 8.14
C ASN A 70 -5.05 5.00 6.86
N TYR A 71 -3.74 4.79 6.64
CA TYR A 71 -3.10 5.15 5.38
C TYR A 71 -3.66 4.33 4.21
N LEU A 72 -3.80 3.02 4.38
CA LEU A 72 -4.34 2.15 3.33
C LEU A 72 -5.79 2.47 2.99
N PHE A 73 -6.64 2.77 3.98
CA PHE A 73 -8.04 3.17 3.76
C PHE A 73 -8.16 4.55 3.12
N GLN A 74 -7.31 5.50 3.47
CA GLN A 74 -7.25 6.78 2.76
C GLN A 74 -6.78 6.60 1.32
N SER A 75 -6.05 5.54 1.02
CA SER A 75 -5.46 5.30 -0.28
C SER A 75 -6.40 4.63 -1.27
N ILE A 76 -7.33 3.80 -0.80
CA ILE A 76 -8.22 2.99 -1.63
C ILE A 76 -9.67 3.45 -1.55
N ASP A 77 -10.39 3.38 -2.66
CA ASP A 77 -11.80 3.73 -2.69
C ASP A 77 -12.68 2.66 -2.04
N ARG A 78 -13.86 3.08 -1.58
CA ARG A 78 -14.86 2.21 -0.94
C ARG A 78 -15.18 0.96 -1.75
N THR A 79 -15.26 1.06 -3.07
CA THR A 79 -15.58 -0.08 -3.95
C THR A 79 -14.51 -1.16 -3.89
N ILE A 80 -13.23 -0.79 -3.84
CA ILE A 80 -12.11 -1.72 -3.60
C ILE A 80 -12.20 -2.23 -2.16
N LEU A 81 -12.53 -1.33 -1.23
CA LEU A 81 -12.80 -1.65 0.17
C LEU A 81 -14.06 -2.52 0.38
N GLU A 82 -14.84 -2.92 -0.63
CA GLU A 82 -15.95 -3.88 -0.45
C GLU A 82 -15.57 -5.26 -1.00
N THR A 83 -14.51 -5.36 -1.79
CA THR A 83 -14.09 -6.61 -2.45
C THR A 83 -13.15 -7.53 -1.66
N MET A 84 -12.45 -7.03 -0.64
CA MET A 84 -11.60 -7.87 0.24
C MET A 84 -12.43 -8.54 1.34
N LEU A 85 -12.19 -9.83 1.54
CA LEU A 85 -12.89 -10.63 2.56
C LEU A 85 -12.37 -10.37 3.97
N VAL A 86 -11.05 -10.20 4.12
CA VAL A 86 -10.36 -10.07 5.41
C VAL A 86 -9.60 -8.75 5.45
N ARG A 87 -9.82 -7.95 6.50
CA ARG A 87 -9.24 -6.59 6.68
C ARG A 87 -8.89 -6.27 8.13
N ASP A 88 -8.63 -7.32 8.91
CA ASP A 88 -8.42 -7.20 10.34
C ASP A 88 -7.11 -6.47 10.63
N THR A 89 -6.07 -6.72 9.82
CA THR A 89 -4.74 -6.08 9.91
C THR A 89 -4.39 -5.28 8.66
N ALA A 90 -3.44 -4.35 8.78
CA ALA A 90 -2.87 -3.64 7.64
C ALA A 90 -2.25 -4.61 6.63
N LYS A 91 -1.61 -5.67 7.12
CA LYS A 91 -1.07 -6.75 6.30
C LYS A 91 -2.15 -7.41 5.42
N ASN A 92 -3.32 -7.73 5.97
CA ASN A 92 -4.40 -8.34 5.18
C ASN A 92 -4.84 -7.44 4.03
N ILE A 93 -4.95 -6.13 4.28
CA ILE A 93 -5.35 -5.15 3.25
C ILE A 93 -4.28 -5.05 2.16
N TRP A 94 -3.00 -4.95 2.56
CA TRP A 94 -1.88 -4.89 1.62
C TRP A 94 -1.77 -6.16 0.76
N ASP A 95 -1.84 -7.33 1.39
CA ASP A 95 -1.74 -8.61 0.69
C ASP A 95 -2.94 -8.82 -0.26
N ALA A 96 -4.14 -8.37 0.11
CA ALA A 96 -5.31 -8.38 -0.78
C ALA A 96 -5.14 -7.44 -1.98
N MET A 97 -4.57 -6.24 -1.79
CA MET A 97 -4.23 -5.33 -2.88
C MET A 97 -3.20 -5.96 -3.82
N LYS A 98 -2.14 -6.55 -3.26
CA LYS A 98 -1.10 -7.25 -4.00
C LYS A 98 -1.68 -8.39 -4.82
N LEU A 99 -2.44 -9.29 -4.20
CA LEU A 99 -3.05 -10.43 -4.87
C LEU A 99 -3.94 -10.02 -6.05
N ARG A 100 -4.74 -8.95 -5.88
CA ARG A 100 -5.71 -8.54 -6.89
C ARG A 100 -5.10 -7.74 -8.04
N TYR A 101 -4.08 -6.92 -7.76
CA TYR A 101 -3.61 -5.91 -8.70
C TYR A 101 -2.14 -6.04 -9.11
N GLN A 102 -1.31 -6.77 -8.35
CA GLN A 102 0.07 -7.01 -8.73
C GLN A 102 0.13 -7.81 -10.03
N GLY A 103 0.92 -7.34 -10.99
CA GLY A 103 1.00 -7.95 -12.32
C GLY A 103 -0.32 -7.94 -13.10
N SER A 104 -1.38 -7.27 -12.61
CA SER A 104 -2.66 -7.21 -13.29
C SER A 104 -2.52 -6.49 -14.64
N THR A 105 -3.28 -6.98 -15.61
CA THR A 105 -3.11 -6.73 -17.03
C THR A 105 -3.35 -5.28 -17.45
N LYS A 106 -3.76 -4.35 -16.57
CA LYS A 106 -4.02 -2.95 -16.94
C LYS A 106 -2.76 -2.25 -17.46
N VAL A 107 -1.63 -2.39 -16.76
CA VAL A 107 -0.34 -1.82 -17.20
C VAL A 107 0.11 -2.49 -18.50
N LYS A 108 0.09 -3.83 -18.53
CA LYS A 108 0.44 -4.59 -19.74
C LYS A 108 -0.47 -4.23 -20.92
N ARG A 109 -1.77 -4.03 -20.71
CA ARG A 109 -2.75 -3.69 -21.75
C ARG A 109 -2.60 -2.25 -22.23
N ALA A 110 -2.33 -1.30 -21.33
CA ALA A 110 -2.03 0.08 -21.68
C ALA A 110 -0.72 0.17 -22.48
N GLN A 111 0.33 -0.52 -22.04
CA GLN A 111 1.60 -0.64 -22.78
C GLN A 111 1.39 -1.32 -24.14
N LEU A 112 0.60 -2.40 -24.20
CA LEU A 112 0.30 -3.09 -25.46
C LEU A 112 -0.51 -2.21 -26.42
N GLN A 113 -1.45 -1.42 -25.93
CA GLN A 113 -2.21 -0.46 -26.74
C GLN A 113 -1.35 0.69 -27.24
N ALA A 114 -0.46 1.24 -26.40
CA ALA A 114 0.50 2.25 -26.83
C ALA A 114 1.40 1.72 -27.94
N LEU A 115 1.95 0.51 -27.75
CA LEU A 115 2.81 -0.15 -28.74
C LEU A 115 2.07 -0.46 -30.06
N ARG A 116 0.80 -0.88 -29.99
CA ARG A 116 -0.04 -1.06 -31.19
C ARG A 116 -0.26 0.24 -31.95
N ARG A 117 -0.53 1.36 -31.25
CA ARG A 117 -0.67 2.68 -31.88
C ARG A 117 0.62 3.15 -32.54
N GLU A 118 1.76 2.94 -31.89
CA GLU A 118 3.06 3.28 -32.46
C GLU A 118 3.34 2.47 -33.74
N PHE A 119 2.99 1.18 -33.73
CA PHE A 119 3.10 0.32 -34.92
C PHE A 119 2.19 0.78 -36.06
N GLU A 120 0.90 1.03 -35.79
CA GLU A 120 -0.05 1.56 -36.80
C GLU A 120 0.41 2.89 -37.40
N LEU A 121 0.96 3.80 -36.57
CA LEU A 121 1.49 5.08 -37.04
C LEU A 121 2.76 4.95 -37.89
N LEU A 122 3.55 3.89 -37.69
CA LEU A 122 4.70 3.58 -38.54
C LEU A 122 4.26 3.02 -39.88
N GLU A 123 3.30 2.08 -39.91
CA GLU A 123 2.75 1.52 -41.16
C GLU A 123 2.04 2.58 -42.02
N MET A 124 1.35 3.57 -41.42
CA MET A 124 0.69 4.63 -42.18
C MET A 124 1.64 5.68 -42.80
N LYS A 125 2.94 5.62 -42.48
CA LYS A 125 3.97 6.57 -42.97
C LYS A 125 4.89 5.98 -44.04
N GLU A 126 4.71 4.72 -44.40
CA GLU A 126 5.24 4.10 -45.63
C GLU A 126 4.17 4.08 -46.74
#